data_AF-A0A968DV76-F1
#
_entry.id   AF-A0A968DV76-F1
#
_cell.length_a   1.000
_cell.length_b   1.000
_cell.length_c   1.000
_cell.angle_alpha   90.00
_cell.angle_beta   90.00
_cell.angle_gamma   90.00
#
_symmetry.space_group_name_H-M   'P 1'
#
loop_
_entity.id
_entity.type
_entity.pdbx_description
1 polymer ?
#
loop_
_entity_poly.entity_id
_entity_poly.type
_entity_poly.pdbx_seq_one_letter_code
_entity_poly.pdbx_strand_id
1 'polypeptide(L)' 'IPTVEVSFWRMIGLSKRYPQHPRFGQYNLTFLDEHEEAEVGSLVGAFMMVRREAIEQVGLLDEQ' A
#
# COMPACT_ATOMS: atom_id res chain seq x y z
N ILE A 1 1.85 -0.02 5.89
CA ILE A 1 2.89 0.90 6.41
C ILE A 1 4.27 0.34 6.04
N PRO A 2 5.18 1.14 5.47
CA PRO A 2 6.53 0.67 5.14
C PRO A 2 7.25 0.21 6.42
N THR A 3 7.47 -1.10 6.56
CA THR A 3 8.31 -1.65 7.63
C THR A 3 9.77 -1.59 7.20
N VAL A 4 10.68 -1.70 8.18
CA VAL A 4 12.13 -1.71 7.92
C VAL A 4 12.50 -2.86 6.97
N GLU A 5 11.92 -4.04 7.15
CA GLU A 5 12.14 -5.20 6.28
C GLU A 5 11.72 -4.92 4.82
N VAL A 6 10.51 -4.41 4.60
CA VAL A 6 9.99 -4.11 3.25
C VAL A 6 10.84 -3.03 2.56
N SER A 7 11.27 -2.03 3.31
CA SER A 7 12.14 -0.95 2.83
C SER A 7 13.53 -1.46 2.48
N PHE A 8 14.08 -2.36 3.29
CA PHE A 8 15.36 -3.01 3.05
C PHE A 8 15.34 -3.82 1.75
N TRP A 9 14.30 -4.64 1.52
CA TRP A 9 14.15 -5.41 0.28
C TRP A 9 14.06 -4.55 -0.98
N ARG A 10 13.45 -3.37 -0.88
CA ARG A 10 13.44 -2.39 -1.96
C ARG A 10 14.82 -1.77 -2.19
N MET A 11 15.52 -1.39 -1.11
CA MET A 11 16.83 -0.74 -1.19
C MET A 11 17.89 -1.64 -1.83
N ILE A 12 17.92 -2.92 -1.48
CA ILE A 12 18.88 -3.88 -2.05
C ILE A 12 18.43 -4.45 -3.41
N GLY A 13 17.25 -4.07 -3.90
CA GLY A 13 16.73 -4.46 -5.22
C GLY A 13 16.12 -5.87 -5.30
N LEU A 14 16.00 -6.60 -4.18
CA LEU A 14 15.34 -7.91 -4.16
C LEU A 14 13.86 -7.82 -4.51
N SER A 15 13.20 -6.70 -4.18
CA SER A 15 11.80 -6.47 -4.61
C SER A 15 11.63 -6.44 -6.12
N LYS A 16 12.64 -5.94 -6.86
CA LYS A 16 12.65 -5.92 -8.33
C LYS A 16 13.02 -7.26 -8.93
N ARG A 17 13.86 -8.05 -8.24
CA ARG A 17 14.30 -9.37 -8.71
C ARG A 17 13.23 -10.46 -8.50
N TYR A 18 12.52 -10.40 -7.37
CA TYR A 18 11.50 -11.37 -6.99
C TYR A 18 10.15 -10.69 -6.71
N PRO A 19 9.56 -10.03 -7.71
CA PRO A 19 8.33 -9.24 -7.52
C PRO A 19 7.12 -10.11 -7.14
N GLN A 20 7.07 -11.35 -7.60
CA GLN A 20 5.97 -12.28 -7.29
C GLN A 20 6.10 -12.97 -5.93
N HIS A 21 7.20 -12.77 -5.20
CA HIS A 21 7.38 -13.41 -3.91
C HIS A 21 6.71 -12.60 -2.80
N PRO A 22 5.81 -13.20 -1.98
CA PRO A 22 5.03 -12.48 -0.96
C PRO A 22 5.84 -11.70 0.08
N ARG A 23 7.12 -12.03 0.29
CA ARG A 23 8.01 -11.27 1.19
C ARG A 23 8.80 -10.14 0.52
N PHE A 24 9.14 -10.29 -0.76
CA PHE A 24 10.01 -9.33 -1.47
C PHE A 24 9.21 -8.31 -2.28
N GLY A 25 8.04 -8.70 -2.79
CA GLY A 25 7.13 -7.84 -3.53
C GLY A 25 6.21 -6.96 -2.67
N GLN A 26 6.28 -7.04 -1.33
CA GLN A 26 5.37 -6.34 -0.42
C GLN A 26 5.30 -4.83 -0.61
N TYR A 27 6.40 -4.21 -1.06
CA TYR A 27 6.45 -2.76 -1.22
C TYR A 27 5.41 -2.26 -2.25
N ASN A 28 5.24 -2.98 -3.36
CA ASN A 28 4.30 -2.64 -4.44
C ASN A 28 3.16 -3.66 -4.56
N LEU A 29 3.09 -4.65 -3.67
CA LEU A 29 2.15 -5.77 -3.71
C LEU A 29 2.12 -6.49 -5.08
N THR A 30 3.27 -6.61 -5.75
CA THR A 30 3.40 -7.15 -7.12
C THR A 30 3.11 -8.64 -7.28
N PHE A 31 2.73 -9.30 -6.19
CA PHE A 31 2.32 -10.70 -6.16
C PHE A 31 0.80 -10.86 -6.14
N LEU A 32 0.04 -9.78 -5.99
CA LEU A 32 -1.42 -9.78 -6.05
C LEU A 32 -1.88 -9.58 -7.49
N ASP A 33 -3.05 -10.14 -7.81
CA ASP A 33 -3.74 -9.87 -9.07
C ASP A 33 -4.25 -8.42 -9.07
N GLU A 34 -4.15 -7.74 -10.21
CA GLU A 34 -4.62 -6.37 -10.37
C GLU A 34 -6.16 -6.25 -10.33
N HIS A 35 -6.86 -7.36 -10.51
CA HIS A 35 -8.32 -7.46 -10.49
C HIS A 35 -8.87 -8.02 -9.16
N GLU A 36 -8.01 -8.26 -8.16
CA GLU A 36 -8.40 -8.75 -6.84
C GLU A 36 -8.45 -7.62 -5.81
N GLU A 37 -9.45 -7.68 -4.91
CA GLU A 37 -9.52 -6.78 -3.77
C GLU A 37 -8.48 -7.18 -2.71
N ALA A 38 -7.69 -6.22 -2.25
CA ALA A 38 -6.63 -6.48 -1.29
C ALA A 38 -6.55 -5.41 -0.20
N GLU A 39 -6.19 -5.85 1.00
CA GLU A 39 -5.88 -4.95 2.10
C GLU A 39 -4.52 -4.29 1.85
N VAL A 40 -4.52 -2.96 1.77
CA VAL A 40 -3.30 -2.17 1.53
C VAL A 40 -2.97 -1.34 2.76
N GLY A 41 -1.69 -1.30 3.11
CA GLY A 41 -1.23 -0.55 4.28
C GLY A 41 -1.08 0.97 4.04
N SER A 42 -1.26 1.44 2.80
CA SER A 42 -1.30 2.86 2.41
C SER A 42 -1.77 2.96 0.95
N LEU A 43 -2.57 3.96 0.62
CA LEU A 43 -2.96 4.29 -0.76
C LEU A 43 -2.00 5.35 -1.35
N VAL A 44 -1.94 5.44 -2.68
CA VAL A 44 -1.13 6.46 -3.40
C VAL A 44 -1.76 7.87 -3.28
N GLY A 45 -2.98 7.98 -2.73
CA GLY A 45 -3.65 9.24 -2.43
C GLY A 45 -4.34 9.92 -3.62
N ALA A 46 -4.26 9.36 -4.83
CA ALA A 46 -4.87 9.95 -6.03
C ALA A 46 -6.42 9.87 -6.04
N PHE A 47 -6.97 8.80 -5.46
CA PHE A 47 -8.41 8.59 -5.32
C PHE A 47 -8.68 7.64 -4.16
N MET A 48 -9.64 8.00 -3.32
CA MET A 48 -10.19 7.11 -2.30
C MET A 48 -11.69 7.37 -2.18
N MET A 49 -12.46 6.32 -1.97
CA MET A 49 -13.87 6.41 -1.63
C MET A 49 -14.05 5.86 -0.22
N VAL A 50 -14.63 6.68 0.66
CA VAL A 50 -14.87 6.32 2.06
C VAL A 50 -16.34 6.55 2.40
N ARG A 51 -16.83 5.83 3.41
CA ARG A 51 -18.21 6.03 3.90
C ARG A 51 -18.33 7.43 4.51
N ARG A 52 -19.46 8.09 4.24
CA ARG A 52 -19.79 9.40 4.82
C ARG A 52 -19.73 9.39 6.36
N GLU A 53 -20.29 8.35 6.98
CA GLU A 53 -20.28 8.20 8.44
C GLU A 53 -18.86 8.18 9.02
N ALA A 54 -17.89 7.59 8.30
CA ALA A 54 -16.50 7.57 8.73
C ALA A 54 -15.88 8.97 8.69
N ILE A 55 -16.16 9.76 7.63
CA ILE A 55 -15.74 11.17 7.54
C ILE A 55 -16.34 11.99 8.69
N GLU A 56 -17.62 11.80 8.99
CA GLU A 56 -18.29 12.53 10.08
C GLU A 56 -17.69 12.22 11.46
N GLN A 57 -17.09 11.03 11.64
CA GLN A 57 -16.42 10.63 12.89
C GLN A 57 -14.97 11.13 12.99
N VAL A 58 -14.21 11.12 11.90
CA VAL A 58 -12.76 11.38 11.91
C VAL A 58 -12.37 12.78 11.41
N GLY A 59 -13.30 13.50 10.80
CA GLY A 59 -13.05 14.79 10.14
C GLY A 59 -12.67 14.65 8.67
N LEU A 60 -12.51 15.80 8.00
CA LEU A 60 -12.01 15.89 6.63
C LEU A 60 -10.48 15.75 6.58
N LEU A 61 -9.93 15.71 5.37
CA LEU A 61 -8.48 15.74 5.14
C LEU A 61 -7.91 17.12 5.54
N ASP A 62 -6.66 17.16 6.00
CA ASP A 62 -5.95 18.41 6.29
C ASP A 62 -5.89 19.32 5.03
N GLU A 63 -6.20 20.60 5.21
CA GLU A 63 -6.43 21.57 4.11
C GLU A 63 -5.18 22.35 3.65
N GLN A 64 -3.95 21.95 4.02
CA GLN A 64 -2.74 22.75 3.71
C GLN A 64 -2.58 23.13 2.23
#